data_AF-A0AAJ5BYK5-F1
#
_entry.id   AF-A0AAJ5BYK5-F1
#
_cell.length_a   1.000
_cell.length_b   1.000
_cell.length_c   1.000
_cell.angle_alpha   90.00
_cell.angle_beta   90.00
_cell.angle_gamma   90.00
#
_symmetry.space_group_name_H-M   'P 1'
#
loop_
_entity.id
_entity.type
_entity.pdbx_description
1 polymer ?
#
loop_
_entity_poly.entity_id
_entity_poly.type
_entity_poly.pdbx_seq_one_letter_code
_entity_poly.pdbx_strand_id
1 'polypeptide(L)'
;MNEVKIFFIIIGTFFMREQPSLVAEKAVISVDPIKKQVVIVQKNLISTVEEQSVAKTEEFQKLKNKELHWVNDLNVFKNKEVSIQENGNSVSLTVSFTYDKPEDLNIINIDYSESKFSTFIDEKIKGLTGDFQIEEPYLVFKGNTPFSFEVSIYDEWLESDTPPLQFNKEFLGQPLVMKKSDAVKGKTLTQTATASVYGSTPNYIDNGLNLFFAEDQDFVLVNEENEVEVSYFDNNTLLIPITEANAAVKGLNKGDNYFVFNLDEMNNNLTLFPSDKAGNILKDKKPLYFSTMPKE
;
A
#
# COMPACT_ATOMS: atom_id res chain seq x y z
N MET A 1 10.51 -12.18 -4.17
CA MET A 1 9.68 -12.33 -2.96
C MET A 1 8.52 -11.38 -3.14
N ASN A 2 7.27 -11.86 -3.20
CA ASN A 2 6.12 -10.95 -3.30
C ASN A 2 6.07 -10.20 -1.96
N GLU A 3 6.29 -8.90 -1.99
CA GLU A 3 6.13 -8.04 -0.82
C GLU A 3 4.69 -8.20 -0.32
N VAL A 4 4.50 -8.54 0.95
CA VAL A 4 3.17 -8.61 1.56
C VAL A 4 2.63 -7.19 1.61
N LYS A 5 1.74 -6.84 0.68
CA LYS A 5 1.21 -5.47 0.56
C LYS A 5 -0.06 -5.23 1.37
N ILE A 6 -0.82 -6.29 1.69
CA ILE A 6 -2.08 -6.21 2.40
C ILE A 6 -1.93 -6.89 3.75
N PHE A 7 -2.14 -6.12 4.82
CA PHE A 7 -2.20 -6.61 6.19
C PHE A 7 -3.65 -6.52 6.66
N PHE A 8 -4.26 -7.67 6.94
CA PHE A 8 -5.71 -7.75 7.19
C PHE A 8 -6.21 -6.90 8.36
N ILE A 9 -5.34 -6.54 9.31
CA ILE A 9 -5.68 -5.67 10.44
C ILE A 9 -5.43 -4.19 10.14
N ILE A 10 -4.64 -3.81 9.13
CA ILE A 10 -4.30 -2.41 8.81
C ILE A 10 -5.15 -1.93 7.63
N ILE A 11 -6.11 -1.04 7.90
CA ILE A 11 -7.13 -0.62 6.91
C ILE A 11 -6.48 0.02 5.69
N GLY A 12 -5.53 0.91 5.93
CA GLY A 12 -4.89 1.70 4.89
C GLY A 12 -4.14 0.88 3.84
N THR A 13 -3.81 -0.38 4.12
CA THR A 13 -3.14 -1.27 3.16
C THR A 13 -4.02 -1.59 1.94
N PHE A 14 -5.34 -1.69 2.11
CA PHE A 14 -6.29 -1.88 1.00
C PHE A 14 -6.36 -0.69 0.04
N PHE A 15 -5.94 0.49 0.50
CA PHE A 15 -6.02 1.76 -0.22
C PHE A 15 -4.64 2.35 -0.56
N MET A 16 -3.57 1.60 -0.29
CA MET A 16 -2.18 2.04 -0.42
C MET A 16 -1.94 3.43 0.18
N ARG A 17 -2.41 3.59 1.42
CA ARG A 17 -2.19 4.79 2.22
C ARG A 17 -0.70 5.02 2.43
N GLU A 18 -0.24 6.25 2.25
CA GLU A 18 1.16 6.60 2.53
C GLU A 18 1.48 6.45 4.02
N GLN A 19 0.51 6.81 4.88
CA GLN A 19 0.57 6.55 6.31
C GLN A 19 -0.80 6.06 6.80
N PRO A 20 -0.98 4.74 6.95
CA PRO A 20 -2.13 4.18 7.66
C PRO A 20 -2.17 4.66 9.11
N SER A 21 -3.34 5.01 9.58
CA SER A 21 -3.63 5.55 10.92
C SER A 21 -4.65 4.72 11.70
N LEU A 22 -5.17 3.66 11.10
CA LEU A 22 -6.18 2.77 11.67
C LEU A 22 -5.75 1.31 11.59
N VAL A 23 -5.82 0.65 12.73
CA VAL A 23 -5.61 -0.80 12.87
C VAL A 23 -6.81 -1.43 13.57
N ALA A 24 -7.16 -2.66 13.24
CA ALA A 24 -8.17 -3.43 13.94
C ALA A 24 -7.52 -4.24 15.06
N GLU A 25 -8.17 -4.35 16.21
CA GLU A 25 -7.81 -5.34 17.24
C GLU A 25 -7.71 -6.74 16.65
N LYS A 26 -8.66 -7.07 15.76
CA LYS A 26 -8.75 -8.37 15.14
C LYS A 26 -9.47 -8.28 13.80
N ALA A 27 -9.02 -9.07 12.84
CA ALA A 27 -9.70 -9.32 11.58
C ALA A 27 -10.14 -10.78 11.50
N VAL A 28 -11.34 -11.04 11.00
CA VAL A 28 -11.82 -12.38 10.62
C VAL A 28 -11.96 -12.44 9.11
N ILE A 29 -11.16 -13.29 8.47
CA ILE A 29 -11.13 -13.48 7.03
C ILE A 29 -11.93 -14.74 6.72
N SER A 30 -13.00 -14.58 5.95
CA SER A 30 -13.85 -15.68 5.50
C SER A 30 -13.77 -15.78 3.99
N VAL A 31 -13.52 -16.98 3.48
CA VAL A 31 -13.47 -17.29 2.05
C VAL A 31 -14.57 -18.30 1.75
N ASP A 32 -15.39 -17.99 0.76
CA ASP A 32 -16.37 -18.92 0.18
C ASP A 32 -15.92 -19.29 -1.24
N PRO A 33 -15.27 -20.46 -1.43
CA PRO A 33 -14.82 -20.93 -2.75
C PRO A 33 -15.94 -21.20 -3.76
N ILE A 34 -17.16 -21.46 -3.28
CA ILE A 34 -18.32 -21.75 -4.12
C ILE A 34 -18.88 -20.44 -4.70
N LYS A 35 -19.05 -19.43 -3.83
CA LYS A 35 -19.50 -18.09 -4.25
C LYS A 35 -18.37 -17.22 -4.81
N LYS A 36 -17.13 -17.66 -4.68
CA LYS A 36 -15.91 -16.91 -5.00
C LYS A 36 -15.88 -15.54 -4.33
N GLN A 37 -16.15 -15.54 -3.03
CA GLN A 37 -16.25 -14.34 -2.23
C GLN A 37 -15.26 -14.38 -1.08
N VAL A 38 -14.70 -13.21 -0.77
CA VAL A 38 -13.96 -12.97 0.47
C VAL A 38 -14.68 -11.89 1.26
N VAL A 39 -14.79 -12.11 2.56
CA VAL A 39 -15.32 -11.15 3.54
C VAL A 39 -14.34 -11.04 4.68
N ILE A 40 -13.90 -9.82 4.98
CA ILE A 40 -12.91 -9.51 6.01
C ILE A 40 -13.61 -8.58 7.00
N VAL A 41 -13.85 -9.08 8.21
CA VAL A 41 -14.49 -8.32 9.29
C VAL A 41 -13.42 -7.87 10.27
N GLN A 42 -13.12 -6.57 10.25
CA GLN A 42 -12.20 -5.90 11.16
C GLN A 42 -12.98 -5.36 12.36
N LYS A 43 -12.71 -5.92 13.52
CA LYS A 43 -13.38 -5.61 14.78
C LYS A 43 -12.56 -4.61 15.57
N ASN A 44 -13.26 -3.66 16.19
CA ASN A 44 -12.71 -2.66 17.11
C ASN A 44 -11.47 -1.97 16.51
N LEU A 45 -11.71 -1.01 15.62
CA LEU A 45 -10.64 -0.15 15.14
C LEU A 45 -10.03 0.65 16.29
N ILE A 46 -8.73 0.87 16.18
CA ILE A 46 -7.87 1.61 17.10
C ILE A 46 -7.10 2.62 16.27
N SER A 47 -7.00 3.85 16.77
CA SER A 47 -6.18 4.89 16.15
C SER A 47 -4.71 4.70 16.50
N THR A 48 -3.82 4.87 15.51
CA THR A 48 -2.35 4.79 15.70
C THR A 48 -1.67 6.15 15.64
N VAL A 49 -2.45 7.22 15.73
CA VAL A 49 -2.00 8.62 15.76
C VAL A 49 -2.46 9.31 17.04
N GLU A 50 -1.98 10.54 17.29
CA GLU A 50 -2.31 11.28 18.52
C GLU A 50 -3.82 11.42 18.77
N GLU A 51 -4.61 11.57 17.71
CA GLU A 51 -6.07 11.56 17.80
C GLU A 51 -6.58 10.17 18.12
N GLN A 52 -6.89 9.91 19.39
CA GLN A 52 -7.37 8.62 19.88
C GLN A 52 -8.77 8.24 19.39
N SER A 53 -9.60 9.22 19.02
CA SER A 53 -10.93 8.93 18.49
C SER A 53 -10.84 8.48 17.04
N VAL A 54 -11.08 7.19 16.78
CA VAL A 54 -11.18 6.63 15.41
C VAL A 54 -12.05 7.50 14.52
N ALA A 55 -13.21 7.92 15.04
CA ALA A 55 -14.16 8.75 14.30
C ALA A 55 -13.61 10.11 13.85
N LYS A 56 -12.54 10.62 14.46
CA LYS A 56 -11.92 11.90 14.11
C LYS A 56 -10.64 11.76 13.29
N THR A 57 -10.12 10.56 13.11
CA THR A 57 -8.96 10.32 12.25
C THR A 57 -9.27 10.68 10.81
N GLU A 58 -8.27 11.22 10.09
CA GLU A 58 -8.41 11.60 8.69
C GLU A 58 -8.73 10.39 7.80
N GLU A 59 -8.13 9.22 8.07
CA GLU A 59 -8.41 7.99 7.32
C GLU A 59 -9.86 7.54 7.48
N PHE A 60 -10.41 7.61 8.70
CA PHE A 60 -11.82 7.26 8.92
C PHE A 60 -12.76 8.22 8.18
N GLN A 61 -12.46 9.52 8.20
CA GLN A 61 -13.26 10.51 7.47
C GLN A 61 -13.23 10.25 5.96
N LYS A 62 -12.05 9.97 5.40
CA LYS A 62 -11.91 9.60 3.98
C LYS A 62 -12.63 8.30 3.63
N LEU A 63 -12.57 7.28 4.49
CA LEU A 63 -13.33 6.04 4.32
C LEU A 63 -14.83 6.31 4.27
N LYS A 64 -15.35 7.08 5.22
CA LYS A 64 -16.77 7.43 5.32
C LYS A 64 -17.27 8.21 4.10
N ASN A 65 -16.44 9.11 3.59
CA ASN A 65 -16.74 9.93 2.41
C ASN A 65 -16.44 9.22 1.08
N LYS A 66 -15.91 7.99 1.10
CA LYS A 66 -15.48 7.23 -0.08
C LYS A 66 -14.41 7.95 -0.91
N GLU A 67 -13.51 8.65 -0.23
CA GLU A 67 -12.40 9.41 -0.82
C GLU A 67 -11.12 8.56 -0.95
N LEU A 68 -11.09 7.34 -0.39
CA LEU A 68 -9.98 6.41 -0.59
C LEU A 68 -10.17 5.57 -1.85
N HIS A 69 -9.09 5.47 -2.63
CA HIS A 69 -9.04 4.64 -3.81
C HIS A 69 -8.35 3.31 -3.50
N TRP A 70 -8.95 2.21 -3.94
CA TRP A 70 -8.37 0.88 -3.81
C TRP A 70 -7.00 0.80 -4.48
N VAL A 71 -6.07 0.07 -3.86
CA VAL A 71 -4.77 -0.17 -4.49
C VAL A 71 -4.93 -0.93 -5.80
N ASN A 72 -4.13 -0.56 -6.78
CA ASN A 72 -4.17 -1.14 -8.14
C ASN A 72 -4.02 -2.67 -8.15
N ASP A 73 -3.27 -3.23 -7.20
CA ASP A 73 -3.08 -4.69 -7.08
C ASP A 73 -4.41 -5.41 -6.82
N LEU A 74 -5.38 -4.75 -6.20
CA LEU A 74 -6.72 -5.29 -5.94
C LEU A 74 -7.67 -5.15 -7.15
N ASN A 75 -7.18 -4.71 -8.33
CA ASN A 75 -8.00 -4.62 -9.55
C ASN A 75 -8.46 -5.98 -10.08
N VAL A 76 -7.78 -7.07 -9.71
CA VAL A 76 -8.24 -8.44 -10.03
C VAL A 76 -9.60 -8.75 -9.38
N PHE A 77 -9.89 -8.12 -8.23
CA PHE A 77 -11.12 -8.36 -7.48
C PHE A 77 -12.27 -7.46 -7.96
N LYS A 78 -13.48 -8.02 -7.95
CA LYS A 78 -14.73 -7.36 -8.37
C LYS A 78 -15.64 -7.10 -7.18
N ASN A 79 -16.59 -6.19 -7.35
CA ASN A 79 -17.61 -5.87 -6.34
C ASN A 79 -16.99 -5.51 -4.98
N LYS A 80 -15.90 -4.72 -5.01
CA LYS A 80 -15.19 -4.30 -3.80
C LYS A 80 -16.06 -3.32 -3.01
N GLU A 81 -16.27 -3.61 -1.73
CA GLU A 81 -17.09 -2.80 -0.84
C GLU A 81 -16.44 -2.69 0.54
N VAL A 82 -16.58 -1.51 1.16
CA VAL A 82 -16.32 -1.30 2.58
C VAL A 82 -17.58 -0.82 3.25
N SER A 83 -18.02 -1.52 4.30
CA SER A 83 -19.11 -1.09 5.16
C SER A 83 -18.60 -0.78 6.55
N ILE A 84 -19.08 0.31 7.14
CA ILE A 84 -18.70 0.80 8.47
C ILE A 84 -19.85 0.50 9.44
N GLN A 85 -19.53 -0.06 10.61
CA GLN A 85 -20.46 -0.24 11.72
C GLN A 85 -19.95 0.53 12.94
N GLU A 86 -20.73 1.49 13.41
CA GLU A 86 -20.43 2.29 14.62
C GLU A 86 -21.36 1.81 15.75
N ASN A 87 -20.79 1.23 16.81
CA ASN A 87 -21.51 0.72 17.99
C ASN A 87 -21.00 1.44 19.24
N GLY A 88 -21.57 2.60 19.54
CA GLY A 88 -21.11 3.44 20.65
C GLY A 88 -19.67 3.92 20.43
N ASN A 89 -18.74 3.46 21.26
CA ASN A 89 -17.32 3.82 21.17
C ASN A 89 -16.50 2.84 20.31
N SER A 90 -17.11 1.79 19.75
CA SER A 90 -16.43 0.85 18.86
C SER A 90 -16.81 1.11 17.40
N VAL A 91 -15.80 1.09 16.54
CA VAL A 91 -15.95 1.10 15.09
C VAL A 91 -15.47 -0.24 14.56
N SER A 92 -16.24 -0.87 13.68
CA SER A 92 -15.84 -2.07 12.95
C SER A 92 -16.01 -1.85 11.46
N LEU A 93 -15.15 -2.48 10.66
CA LEU A 93 -15.25 -2.45 9.20
C LEU A 93 -15.51 -3.85 8.67
N THR A 94 -16.23 -3.91 7.56
CA THR A 94 -16.27 -5.11 6.73
C THR A 94 -15.83 -4.75 5.33
N VAL A 95 -14.75 -5.37 4.89
CA VAL A 95 -14.27 -5.34 3.51
C VAL A 95 -14.79 -6.60 2.81
N SER A 96 -15.37 -6.46 1.64
CA SER A 96 -15.79 -7.62 0.85
C SER A 96 -15.48 -7.44 -0.63
N PHE A 97 -15.23 -8.55 -1.30
CA PHE A 97 -14.99 -8.60 -2.73
C PHE A 97 -15.17 -10.01 -3.27
N THR A 98 -15.22 -10.10 -4.59
CA THR A 98 -15.33 -11.35 -5.35
C THR A 98 -14.11 -11.55 -6.24
N TYR A 99 -13.75 -12.80 -6.51
CA TYR A 99 -12.61 -13.19 -7.33
C TYR A 99 -13.03 -14.13 -8.46
N ASP A 100 -12.23 -14.24 -9.52
CA ASP A 100 -12.56 -15.09 -10.66
C ASP A 100 -11.96 -16.48 -10.51
N LYS A 101 -10.72 -16.55 -10.01
CA LYS A 101 -9.96 -17.78 -9.83
C LYS A 101 -9.35 -17.85 -8.42
N PRO A 102 -9.24 -19.03 -7.80
CA PRO A 102 -8.62 -19.18 -6.49
C PRO A 102 -7.22 -18.56 -6.39
N GLU A 103 -6.42 -18.63 -7.46
CA GLU A 103 -5.05 -18.11 -7.52
C GLU A 103 -5.00 -16.58 -7.41
N ASP A 104 -6.10 -15.87 -7.71
CA ASP A 104 -6.19 -14.41 -7.57
C ASP A 104 -6.02 -13.99 -6.09
N LEU A 105 -6.33 -14.88 -5.14
CA LEU A 105 -6.22 -14.62 -3.71
C LEU A 105 -4.77 -14.50 -3.21
N ASN A 106 -3.77 -14.89 -4.02
CA ASN A 106 -2.37 -14.73 -3.66
C ASN A 106 -2.00 -13.24 -3.43
N ILE A 107 -2.71 -12.31 -4.09
CA ILE A 107 -2.53 -10.85 -3.88
C ILE A 107 -2.79 -10.42 -2.42
N ILE A 108 -3.58 -11.19 -1.67
CA ILE A 108 -3.85 -10.98 -0.25
C ILE A 108 -3.24 -12.08 0.64
N ASN A 109 -2.20 -12.77 0.15
CA ASN A 109 -1.46 -13.84 0.85
C ASN A 109 -2.26 -15.09 1.19
N ILE A 110 -3.30 -15.38 0.41
CA ILE A 110 -3.98 -16.67 0.46
C ILE A 110 -3.61 -17.41 -0.82
N ASP A 111 -2.66 -18.33 -0.72
CA ASP A 111 -2.22 -19.15 -1.84
C ASP A 111 -3.24 -20.25 -2.16
N TYR A 112 -3.21 -20.73 -3.40
CA TYR A 112 -4.00 -21.87 -3.84
C TYR A 112 -3.14 -22.81 -4.68
N SER A 113 -2.90 -24.01 -4.15
CA SER A 113 -2.14 -25.06 -4.83
C SER A 113 -2.68 -26.43 -4.47
N GLU A 114 -2.59 -27.38 -5.41
CA GLU A 114 -3.04 -28.76 -5.20
C GLU A 114 -4.49 -28.89 -4.67
N SER A 115 -5.39 -27.99 -5.10
CA SER A 115 -6.78 -27.91 -4.62
C SER A 115 -6.94 -27.59 -3.13
N LYS A 116 -5.97 -26.90 -2.54
CA LYS A 116 -5.97 -26.44 -1.15
C LYS A 116 -5.71 -24.93 -1.12
N PHE A 117 -6.33 -24.25 -0.17
CA PHE A 117 -5.97 -22.87 0.17
C PHE A 117 -4.98 -22.88 1.32
N SER A 118 -4.04 -21.94 1.33
CA SER A 118 -3.10 -21.79 2.43
C SER A 118 -2.79 -20.33 2.70
N THR A 119 -2.49 -20.02 3.95
CA THR A 119 -1.90 -18.74 4.35
C THR A 119 -0.69 -19.03 5.21
N PHE A 120 0.34 -18.19 5.12
CA PHE A 120 1.46 -18.26 6.05
C PHE A 120 0.93 -18.09 7.48
N ILE A 121 1.41 -18.90 8.42
CA ILE A 121 1.00 -18.82 9.81
C ILE A 121 2.02 -17.97 10.57
N ASP A 122 1.53 -16.99 11.31
CA ASP A 122 2.27 -16.31 12.37
C ASP A 122 1.59 -16.57 13.72
N GLU A 123 2.15 -16.03 14.80
CA GLU A 123 1.61 -16.21 16.16
C GLU A 123 0.22 -15.59 16.38
N LYS A 124 -0.22 -14.68 15.51
CA LYS A 124 -1.52 -13.99 15.59
C LYS A 124 -2.57 -14.56 14.64
N ILE A 125 -2.19 -15.51 13.78
CA ILE A 125 -3.09 -16.20 12.85
C ILE A 125 -3.63 -17.48 13.47
N LYS A 126 -4.96 -17.68 13.39
CA LYS A 126 -5.62 -18.89 13.86
C LYS A 126 -6.77 -19.32 12.97
N GLY A 127 -6.82 -20.61 12.61
CA GLY A 127 -7.96 -21.21 11.92
C GLY A 127 -9.22 -21.21 12.79
N LEU A 128 -10.36 -20.85 12.18
CA LEU A 128 -11.64 -20.75 12.88
C LEU A 128 -12.66 -21.77 12.38
N THR A 129 -12.85 -21.86 11.06
CA THR A 129 -13.84 -22.75 10.44
C THR A 129 -13.28 -23.38 9.17
N GLY A 130 -13.91 -24.47 8.73
CA GLY A 130 -13.45 -25.31 7.62
C GLY A 130 -12.59 -26.48 8.09
N ASP A 131 -12.26 -27.39 7.18
CA ASP A 131 -11.31 -28.47 7.42
C ASP A 131 -9.89 -27.92 7.26
N PHE A 132 -9.27 -27.52 8.37
CA PHE A 132 -7.93 -26.94 8.36
C PHE A 132 -6.94 -27.74 9.20
N GLN A 133 -5.67 -27.67 8.80
CA GLN A 133 -4.54 -28.22 9.53
C GLN A 133 -3.33 -27.30 9.40
N ILE A 134 -2.41 -27.40 10.36
CA ILE A 134 -1.13 -26.69 10.30
C ILE A 134 -0.14 -27.61 9.58
N GLU A 135 0.36 -27.15 8.42
CA GLU A 135 1.48 -27.73 7.70
C GLU A 135 2.60 -26.69 7.70
N GLU A 136 3.41 -26.63 8.75
CA GLU A 136 4.34 -25.52 8.98
C GLU A 136 5.21 -25.21 7.74
N PRO A 137 5.30 -23.93 7.33
CA PRO A 137 4.85 -22.71 8.04
C PRO A 137 3.45 -22.21 7.61
N TYR A 138 2.52 -23.10 7.24
CA TYR A 138 1.22 -22.72 6.68
C TYR A 138 0.03 -23.22 7.51
N LEU A 139 -1.01 -22.39 7.53
CA LEU A 139 -2.36 -22.82 7.86
C LEU A 139 -3.07 -23.22 6.55
N VAL A 140 -3.38 -24.51 6.41
CA VAL A 140 -3.89 -25.10 5.16
C VAL A 140 -5.36 -25.49 5.33
N PHE A 141 -6.19 -25.08 4.38
CA PHE A 141 -7.62 -25.41 4.29
C PHE A 141 -7.87 -26.38 3.14
N LYS A 142 -8.50 -27.52 3.45
CA LYS A 142 -8.77 -28.58 2.50
C LYS A 142 -10.16 -28.45 1.88
N GLY A 143 -10.23 -28.73 0.58
CA GLY A 143 -11.48 -28.85 -0.14
C GLY A 143 -12.07 -27.52 -0.62
N ASN A 144 -13.23 -27.62 -1.26
CA ASN A 144 -13.94 -26.48 -1.87
C ASN A 144 -15.10 -26.00 -0.99
N THR A 145 -14.93 -26.00 0.33
CA THR A 145 -15.93 -25.57 1.30
C THR A 145 -15.56 -24.21 1.90
N PRO A 146 -16.54 -23.39 2.31
CA PRO A 146 -16.25 -22.15 3.02
C PRO A 146 -15.37 -22.38 4.25
N PHE A 147 -14.42 -21.48 4.47
CA PHE A 147 -13.49 -21.52 5.59
C PHE A 147 -13.21 -20.12 6.12
N SER A 148 -12.62 -20.05 7.31
CA SER A 148 -12.22 -18.77 7.89
C SER A 148 -11.04 -18.90 8.84
N PHE A 149 -10.28 -17.82 8.97
CA PHE A 149 -9.26 -17.64 9.99
C PHE A 149 -9.36 -16.23 10.59
N GLU A 150 -8.71 -16.06 11.73
CA GLU A 150 -8.52 -14.76 12.36
C GLU A 150 -7.06 -14.34 12.33
N VAL A 151 -6.86 -13.02 12.34
CA VAL A 151 -5.58 -12.35 12.59
C VAL A 151 -5.82 -11.34 13.71
N SER A 152 -5.03 -11.41 14.77
CA SER A 152 -5.10 -10.45 15.88
C SER A 152 -3.97 -9.42 15.79
N ILE A 153 -4.14 -8.27 16.44
CA ILE A 153 -3.07 -7.29 16.64
C ILE A 153 -1.97 -7.86 17.55
N TYR A 154 -0.75 -7.35 17.41
CA TYR A 154 0.35 -7.68 18.31
C TYR A 154 0.15 -7.03 19.69
N ASP A 155 0.51 -7.75 20.75
CA ASP A 155 0.26 -7.29 22.12
C ASP A 155 1.11 -6.07 22.47
N GLU A 156 2.33 -5.99 21.90
CA GLU A 156 3.24 -4.84 22.03
C GLU A 156 2.66 -3.53 21.47
N TRP A 157 1.74 -3.61 20.50
CA TRP A 157 1.08 -2.44 19.92
C TRP A 157 -0.04 -1.88 20.80
N LEU A 158 -0.36 -2.54 21.91
CA LEU A 158 -1.42 -2.15 22.82
C LEU A 158 -0.84 -1.58 24.12
N GLU A 159 -1.48 -0.54 24.67
CA GLU A 159 -1.15 -0.04 26.03
C GLU A 159 -1.50 -1.05 27.12
N SER A 160 -2.58 -1.81 26.91
CA SER A 160 -3.04 -2.87 27.80
C SER A 160 -3.88 -3.89 27.04
N ASP A 161 -4.08 -5.06 27.64
CA ASP A 161 -4.98 -6.12 27.18
C ASP A 161 -6.44 -5.93 27.63
N THR A 162 -6.74 -4.80 28.28
CA THR A 162 -8.04 -4.52 28.89
C THR A 162 -8.82 -3.48 28.10
N PRO A 163 -10.05 -3.77 27.64
CA PRO A 163 -10.86 -2.81 26.93
C PRO A 163 -11.20 -1.55 27.77
N PRO A 164 -11.28 -0.35 27.15
CA PRO A 164 -11.07 -0.11 25.73
C PRO A 164 -9.59 -0.17 25.35
N LEU A 165 -9.28 -0.95 24.32
CA LEU A 165 -7.91 -1.10 23.83
C LEU A 165 -7.45 0.23 23.23
N GLN A 166 -6.20 0.59 23.52
CA GLN A 166 -5.54 1.79 23.02
C GLN A 166 -4.20 1.41 22.40
N PHE A 167 -3.82 2.12 21.34
CA PHE A 167 -2.54 1.91 20.69
C PHE A 167 -1.42 2.44 21.58
N ASN A 168 -0.34 1.68 21.72
CA ASN A 168 0.77 2.02 22.58
C ASN A 168 1.42 3.34 22.14
N LYS A 169 1.53 4.28 23.10
CA LYS A 169 2.03 5.65 22.88
C LYS A 169 3.45 5.69 22.31
N GLU A 170 4.27 4.70 22.61
CA GLU A 170 5.64 4.61 22.12
C GLU A 170 5.72 4.45 20.60
N PHE A 171 4.66 3.90 19.99
CA PHE A 171 4.56 3.66 18.55
C PHE A 171 3.70 4.69 17.81
N LEU A 172 3.17 5.71 18.49
CA LEU A 172 2.34 6.72 17.83
C LEU A 172 3.11 7.46 16.74
N GLY A 173 2.50 7.59 15.58
CA GLY A 173 3.10 8.26 14.42
C GLY A 173 4.23 7.46 13.74
N GLN A 174 4.66 6.32 14.29
CA GLN A 174 5.57 5.41 13.60
C GLN A 174 4.83 4.73 12.44
N PRO A 175 5.51 4.48 11.30
CA PRO A 175 4.90 3.79 10.17
C PRO A 175 4.60 2.33 10.54
N LEU A 176 3.32 1.93 10.47
CA LEU A 176 2.90 0.53 10.72
C LEU A 176 3.39 -0.44 9.63
N VAL A 177 3.57 0.10 8.43
CA VAL A 177 4.12 -0.57 7.25
C VAL A 177 5.09 0.41 6.60
N MET A 178 6.09 -0.10 5.88
CA MET A 178 7.02 0.73 5.13
C MET A 178 6.26 1.75 4.26
N LYS A 179 6.66 3.02 4.33
CA LYS A 179 6.01 4.06 3.53
C LYS A 179 6.29 3.77 2.07
N LYS A 180 5.36 4.09 1.18
CA LYS A 180 5.57 3.80 -0.24
C LYS A 180 6.58 4.75 -0.85
N SER A 181 6.68 5.97 -0.33
CA SER A 181 7.74 6.91 -0.71
C SER A 181 9.16 6.38 -0.41
N ASP A 182 9.33 5.50 0.58
CA ASP A 182 10.65 4.92 0.91
C ASP A 182 11.25 4.16 -0.29
N ALA A 183 10.42 3.70 -1.23
CA ALA A 183 10.88 3.03 -2.45
C ALA A 183 11.67 3.98 -3.39
N VAL A 184 11.43 5.28 -3.33
CA VAL A 184 12.11 6.28 -4.20
C VAL A 184 13.10 7.16 -3.46
N LYS A 185 12.97 7.27 -2.14
CA LYS A 185 13.86 8.07 -1.28
C LYS A 185 15.27 7.49 -1.20
N GLY A 186 16.26 8.36 -1.04
CA GLY A 186 17.68 8.01 -0.92
C GLY A 186 18.35 7.51 -2.21
N LYS A 187 17.65 7.53 -3.34
CA LYS A 187 18.15 7.02 -4.63
C LYS A 187 18.43 8.18 -5.59
N THR A 188 19.59 8.15 -6.24
CA THR A 188 19.86 9.00 -7.41
C THR A 188 19.23 8.38 -8.64
N LEU A 189 18.49 9.19 -9.40
CA LEU A 189 17.67 8.78 -10.53
C LEU A 189 18.07 9.58 -11.76
N THR A 190 18.69 8.93 -12.73
CA THR A 190 19.11 9.58 -13.99
C THR A 190 18.18 9.20 -15.12
N GLN A 191 17.67 10.20 -15.84
CA GLN A 191 16.66 9.99 -16.89
C GLN A 191 17.20 9.18 -18.07
N THR A 192 16.38 8.23 -18.52
CA THR A 192 16.64 7.38 -19.68
C THR A 192 15.58 7.57 -20.76
N ALA A 193 15.91 7.24 -22.00
CA ALA A 193 14.98 7.34 -23.12
C ALA A 193 13.83 6.32 -23.02
N THR A 194 14.12 5.17 -22.41
CA THR A 194 13.20 4.04 -22.18
C THR A 194 13.50 3.41 -20.83
N ALA A 195 12.56 2.63 -20.30
CA ALA A 195 12.79 1.79 -19.14
C ALA A 195 14.04 0.91 -19.33
N SER A 196 14.89 0.84 -18.31
CA SER A 196 16.06 -0.04 -18.28
C SER A 196 15.62 -1.51 -18.29
N VAL A 197 16.48 -2.37 -18.82
CA VAL A 197 16.29 -3.82 -18.79
C VAL A 197 17.47 -4.46 -18.07
N TYR A 198 17.20 -5.42 -17.21
CA TYR A 198 18.21 -6.15 -16.45
C TYR A 198 19.33 -6.66 -17.36
N GLY A 199 20.58 -6.43 -16.95
CA GLY A 199 21.77 -6.85 -17.69
C GLY A 199 22.12 -6.00 -18.91
N SER A 200 21.43 -4.87 -19.13
CA SER A 200 21.76 -3.91 -20.20
C SER A 200 22.19 -2.56 -19.64
N THR A 201 23.07 -1.87 -20.36
CA THR A 201 23.43 -0.49 -20.03
C THR A 201 22.24 0.43 -20.32
N PRO A 202 21.78 1.24 -19.35
CA PRO A 202 20.67 2.16 -19.56
C PRO A 202 20.96 3.18 -20.67
N ASN A 203 19.94 3.47 -21.50
CA ASN A 203 20.04 4.48 -22.55
C ASN A 203 19.77 5.88 -21.97
N TYR A 204 20.79 6.44 -21.32
CA TYR A 204 20.74 7.75 -20.68
C TYR A 204 20.47 8.87 -21.70
N ILE A 205 19.64 9.84 -21.32
CA ILE A 205 19.41 11.04 -22.12
C ILE A 205 20.52 12.06 -21.81
N ASP A 206 21.19 12.56 -22.85
CA ASP A 206 22.13 13.67 -22.69
C ASP A 206 21.41 14.93 -22.16
N ASN A 207 21.92 15.47 -21.06
CA ASN A 207 21.28 16.54 -20.28
C ASN A 207 19.81 16.22 -19.93
N GLY A 208 19.53 14.94 -19.64
CA GLY A 208 18.28 14.49 -19.04
C GLY A 208 18.15 14.90 -17.58
N LEU A 209 16.97 14.70 -17.01
CA LEU A 209 16.69 14.96 -15.60
C LEU A 209 17.54 14.06 -14.69
N ASN A 210 18.11 14.65 -13.65
CA ASN A 210 18.59 13.93 -12.48
C ASN A 210 17.69 14.29 -11.30
N LEU A 211 17.18 13.29 -10.60
CA LEU A 211 16.38 13.46 -9.39
C LEU A 211 17.06 12.73 -8.24
N PHE A 212 17.15 13.37 -7.09
CA PHE A 212 17.53 12.72 -5.84
C PHE A 212 16.51 13.08 -4.77
N PHE A 213 15.69 12.11 -4.35
CA PHE A 213 14.72 12.29 -3.28
C PHE A 213 15.43 12.10 -1.94
N ALA A 214 15.30 13.08 -1.04
CA ALA A 214 15.92 13.00 0.28
C ALA A 214 15.35 11.83 1.10
N GLU A 215 16.19 11.21 1.92
CA GLU A 215 15.82 10.05 2.74
C GLU A 215 14.91 10.46 3.91
N ASP A 216 15.33 11.48 4.66
CA ASP A 216 14.64 11.89 5.90
C ASP A 216 13.75 13.12 5.74
N GLN A 217 13.66 13.69 4.53
CA GLN A 217 12.94 14.94 4.28
C GLN A 217 12.10 14.83 3.01
N ASP A 218 11.04 15.63 2.93
CA ASP A 218 10.14 15.65 1.79
C ASP A 218 10.60 16.70 0.76
N PHE A 219 11.83 16.54 0.25
CA PHE A 219 12.32 17.32 -0.89
C PHE A 219 13.01 16.43 -1.94
N VAL A 220 13.13 16.98 -3.15
CA VAL A 220 13.90 16.41 -4.25
C VAL A 220 14.93 17.43 -4.73
N LEU A 221 16.18 16.97 -4.94
CA LEU A 221 17.17 17.72 -5.70
C LEU A 221 17.00 17.42 -7.17
N VAL A 222 16.69 18.47 -7.93
CA VAL A 222 16.52 18.41 -9.38
C VAL A 222 17.77 18.94 -10.05
N ASN A 223 18.39 18.08 -10.87
CA ASN A 223 19.64 18.34 -11.57
C ASN A 223 20.78 18.78 -10.63
N GLU A 224 20.83 18.24 -9.42
CA GLU A 224 21.85 18.52 -8.38
C GLU A 224 21.90 19.98 -7.88
N GLU A 225 21.03 20.85 -8.39
CA GLU A 225 21.09 22.30 -8.12
C GLU A 225 19.84 22.84 -7.42
N ASN A 226 18.66 22.30 -7.77
CA ASN A 226 17.40 22.90 -7.35
C ASN A 226 16.69 22.01 -6.34
N GLU A 227 16.63 22.46 -5.09
CA GLU A 227 15.83 21.82 -4.06
C GLU A 227 14.35 22.20 -4.22
N VAL A 228 13.48 21.19 -4.22
CA VAL A 228 12.04 21.34 -4.36
C VAL A 228 11.35 20.50 -3.31
N GLU A 229 10.53 21.13 -2.46
CA GLU A 229 9.65 20.41 -1.53
C GLU A 229 8.64 19.58 -2.33
N VAL A 230 8.52 18.30 -2.00
CA VAL A 230 7.62 17.35 -2.66
C VAL A 230 6.53 16.91 -1.69
N SER A 231 5.49 16.29 -2.23
CA SER A 231 4.47 15.65 -1.39
C SER A 231 4.17 14.26 -1.90
N TYR A 232 4.10 13.30 -0.98
CA TYR A 232 3.70 11.93 -1.25
C TYR A 232 2.26 11.74 -0.77
N PHE A 233 1.47 11.05 -1.59
CA PHE A 233 0.08 10.74 -1.29
C PHE A 233 -0.20 9.26 -1.55
N ASP A 234 -1.42 8.87 -1.19
CA ASP A 234 -1.95 7.54 -1.40
C ASP A 234 -1.79 7.07 -2.86
N ASN A 235 -1.71 5.76 -3.04
CA ASN A 235 -1.55 5.11 -4.36
C ASN A 235 -0.29 5.52 -5.14
N ASN A 236 0.85 5.64 -4.46
CA ASN A 236 2.15 6.02 -5.05
C ASN A 236 2.09 7.35 -5.80
N THR A 237 1.24 8.28 -5.35
CA THR A 237 1.12 9.58 -5.99
C THR A 237 2.18 10.52 -5.43
N LEU A 238 2.91 11.19 -6.31
CA LEU A 238 3.98 12.13 -6.00
C LEU A 238 3.65 13.48 -6.66
N LEU A 239 3.80 14.56 -5.90
CA LEU A 239 3.79 15.93 -6.40
C LEU A 239 5.20 16.51 -6.39
N ILE A 240 5.64 17.00 -7.56
CA ILE A 240 6.84 17.82 -7.72
C ILE A 240 6.39 19.21 -8.22
N PRO A 241 6.33 20.23 -7.35
CA PRO A 241 5.94 21.59 -7.74
C PRO A 241 7.14 22.35 -8.33
N ILE A 242 6.98 22.92 -9.53
CA ILE A 242 8.02 23.74 -10.17
C ILE A 242 7.62 25.21 -10.15
N THR A 243 8.35 26.01 -9.36
CA THR A 243 8.13 27.46 -9.25
C THR A 243 8.96 28.25 -10.27
N GLU A 244 8.77 29.58 -10.34
CA GLU A 244 9.54 30.45 -11.23
C GLU A 244 11.05 30.45 -10.95
N ALA A 245 11.45 30.22 -9.70
CA ALA A 245 12.85 30.13 -9.30
C ALA A 245 13.57 28.92 -9.95
N ASN A 246 12.82 27.87 -10.30
CA ASN A 246 13.34 26.59 -10.81
C ASN A 246 12.79 26.28 -12.22
N ALA A 247 12.32 27.29 -12.97
CA ALA A 247 11.47 27.12 -14.16
C ALA A 247 12.14 26.51 -15.40
N ALA A 248 13.47 26.33 -15.40
CA ALA A 248 14.23 25.82 -16.55
C ALA A 248 14.53 24.31 -16.47
N VAL A 249 13.70 23.53 -15.76
CA VAL A 249 13.88 22.08 -15.65
C VAL A 249 13.23 21.37 -16.84
N LYS A 250 14.06 20.93 -17.80
CA LYS A 250 13.61 20.22 -19.01
C LYS A 250 12.91 18.90 -18.64
N GLY A 251 11.62 18.79 -18.92
CA GLY A 251 10.83 17.56 -18.69
C GLY A 251 9.79 17.68 -17.57
N LEU A 252 9.83 18.76 -16.77
CA LEU A 252 8.77 19.13 -15.84
C LEU A 252 8.14 20.45 -16.29
N ASN A 253 6.84 20.62 -16.04
CA ASN A 253 6.13 21.85 -16.39
C ASN A 253 6.15 22.82 -15.20
N LYS A 254 6.10 24.13 -15.46
CA LYS A 254 5.83 25.11 -14.40
C LYS A 254 4.50 24.80 -13.72
N GLY A 255 4.46 24.85 -12.39
CA GLY A 255 3.32 24.50 -11.55
C GLY A 255 3.41 23.09 -10.98
N ASP A 256 2.25 22.53 -10.63
CA ASP A 256 2.15 21.23 -9.97
C ASP A 256 2.29 20.09 -10.99
N ASN A 257 3.31 19.23 -10.80
CA ASN A 257 3.47 18.01 -11.59
C ASN A 257 3.13 16.81 -10.71
N TYR A 258 2.01 16.15 -11.00
CA TYR A 258 1.60 14.92 -10.33
C TYR A 258 2.06 13.70 -11.13
N PHE A 259 2.54 12.69 -10.42
CA PHE A 259 2.95 11.42 -10.98
C PHE A 259 2.45 10.26 -10.13
N VAL A 260 2.13 9.14 -10.76
CA VAL A 260 2.13 7.84 -10.09
C VAL A 260 3.49 7.21 -10.34
N PHE A 261 4.24 6.89 -9.28
CA PHE A 261 5.54 6.24 -9.41
C PHE A 261 5.42 4.71 -9.38
N ASN A 262 6.27 4.05 -10.16
CA ASN A 262 6.41 2.60 -10.17
C ASN A 262 7.88 2.22 -10.21
N LEU A 263 8.34 1.52 -9.17
CA LEU A 263 9.70 1.01 -9.06
C LEU A 263 9.75 -0.45 -9.52
N ASP A 264 10.67 -0.73 -10.44
CA ASP A 264 11.03 -2.07 -10.85
C ASP A 264 12.49 -2.32 -10.40
N GLU A 265 12.62 -2.85 -9.18
CA GLU A 265 13.93 -3.11 -8.56
C GLU A 265 14.76 -4.11 -9.35
N MET A 266 14.11 -5.10 -9.97
CA MET A 266 14.79 -6.12 -10.77
C MET A 266 15.49 -5.48 -11.98
N ASN A 267 14.87 -4.48 -12.59
CA ASN A 267 15.43 -3.78 -13.74
C ASN A 267 16.14 -2.46 -13.39
N ASN A 268 16.29 -2.13 -12.09
CA ASN A 268 16.86 -0.86 -11.61
C ASN A 268 16.20 0.38 -12.26
N ASN A 269 14.87 0.35 -12.39
CA ASN A 269 14.11 1.34 -13.13
C ASN A 269 13.01 1.96 -12.26
N LEU A 270 12.90 3.29 -12.29
CA LEU A 270 11.76 4.02 -11.79
C LEU A 270 11.03 4.64 -12.97
N THR A 271 9.71 4.42 -13.05
CA THR A 271 8.85 5.11 -14.02
C THR A 271 7.94 6.09 -13.29
N LEU A 272 7.93 7.35 -13.73
CA LEU A 272 6.96 8.35 -13.31
C LEU A 272 5.90 8.50 -14.40
N PHE A 273 4.68 8.06 -14.10
CA PHE A 273 3.53 8.21 -14.98
C PHE A 273 2.81 9.52 -14.66
N PRO A 274 2.73 10.50 -15.58
CA PRO A 274 1.97 11.72 -15.32
C PRO A 274 0.53 11.41 -14.92
N SER A 275 0.04 12.04 -13.86
CA SER A 275 -1.29 11.83 -13.32
C SER A 275 -2.03 13.14 -13.05
N ASP A 276 -3.31 13.04 -12.70
CA ASP A 276 -4.00 14.11 -11.98
C ASP A 276 -3.69 14.05 -10.47
N LYS A 277 -4.24 15.01 -9.70
CA LYS A 277 -4.10 15.06 -8.23
C LYS A 277 -4.71 13.85 -7.52
N ALA A 278 -5.64 13.14 -8.15
CA ALA A 278 -6.28 11.94 -7.59
C ALA A 278 -5.50 10.65 -7.93
N GLY A 279 -4.36 10.75 -8.62
CA GLY A 279 -3.54 9.61 -9.00
C GLY A 279 -4.03 8.89 -10.27
N ASN A 280 -4.96 9.46 -11.03
CA ASN A 280 -5.36 8.86 -12.31
C ASN A 280 -4.30 9.15 -13.39
N ILE A 281 -3.72 8.09 -13.97
CA ILE A 281 -2.69 8.22 -15.01
C ILE A 281 -3.26 8.85 -16.29
N LEU A 282 -2.59 9.91 -16.77
CA LEU A 282 -2.92 10.65 -17.98
C LEU A 282 -2.34 9.93 -19.22
N LYS A 283 -3.19 9.15 -19.91
CA LYS A 283 -2.78 8.26 -21.02
C LYS A 283 -2.21 8.97 -22.25
N ASP A 284 -2.50 10.26 -22.41
CA ASP A 284 -2.03 11.11 -23.50
C ASP A 284 -0.63 11.70 -23.24
N LYS A 285 -0.12 11.60 -22.01
CA LYS A 285 1.20 12.09 -21.63
C LYS A 285 2.24 10.97 -21.60
N LYS A 286 3.45 11.29 -22.03
CA LYS A 286 4.56 10.34 -22.02
C LYS A 286 5.09 10.12 -20.59
N PRO A 287 5.31 8.87 -20.16
CA PRO A 287 6.02 8.58 -18.92
C PRO A 287 7.46 9.10 -18.95
N LEU A 288 8.00 9.36 -17.76
CA LEU A 288 9.42 9.64 -17.57
C LEU A 288 10.08 8.37 -17.00
N TYR A 289 11.19 7.95 -17.61
CA TYR A 289 11.94 6.77 -17.19
C TYR A 289 13.24 7.20 -16.54
N PHE A 290 13.60 6.53 -15.46
CA PHE A 290 14.82 6.80 -14.70
C PHE A 290 15.51 5.50 -14.33
N SER A 291 16.83 5.49 -14.42
CA SER A 291 17.67 4.42 -13.91
C SER A 291 18.13 4.77 -12.49
N THR A 292 18.12 3.77 -11.60
CA THR A 292 18.80 3.85 -10.30
C THR A 292 20.26 3.43 -10.38
N MET A 293 20.72 2.93 -11.54
CA MET A 293 22.13 2.63 -11.76
C MET A 293 22.91 3.93 -11.97
N PRO A 294 24.10 4.07 -11.37
CA PRO A 294 24.96 5.23 -11.63
C PRO A 294 25.38 5.28 -13.10
N LYS A 295 25.61 6.50 -13.59
CA LYS A 295 26.25 6.73 -14.88
C LYS A 295 27.76 6.51 -14.68
N GLU A 296 28.32 5.47 -15.31
CA GLU A 296 29.77 5.25 -15.38
C GLU A 296 30.47 6.33 -16.22
#